data_AF-A0A7V5C5F2-F1
#
_entry.id   AF-A0A7V5C5F2-F1
#
_cell.length_a   1.000
_cell.length_b   1.000
_cell.length_c   1.000
_cell.angle_alpha   90.00
_cell.angle_beta   90.00
_cell.angle_gamma   90.00
#
_symmetry.space_group_name_H-M   'P 1'
#
loop_
_entity.id
_entity.type
_entity.pdbx_description
1 polymer ?
#
loop_
_entity_poly.entity_id
_entity_poly.type
_entity_poly.pdbx_seq_one_letter_code
_entity_poly.pdbx_strand_id
1 'polypeptide(L)'
;MKKIVASFGALLWIVLGICETTHSQDQKPVKLVVCEPLSGPFRNIGERFLDGAKYAVREINTQGGLLGHKVEIVPIDNQLKPDIAIQKINELSDKEQVRYVIVGTGSHIALALSP
;
A
#
# COMPACT_ATOMS: atom_id res chain seq x y z
N MET A 1 25.32 -16.21 -52.52
CA MET A 1 24.46 -15.09 -52.06
C MET A 1 23.32 -15.51 -51.13
N LYS A 2 22.67 -16.67 -51.32
CA LYS A 2 21.57 -17.15 -50.42
C LYS A 2 21.98 -17.54 -48.99
N LYS A 3 23.27 -17.86 -48.73
CA LYS A 3 23.77 -18.22 -47.39
C LYS A 3 24.14 -17.02 -46.50
N ILE A 4 24.32 -15.83 -47.08
CA ILE A 4 24.74 -14.62 -46.34
C ILE A 4 23.53 -13.91 -45.70
N VAL A 5 22.36 -13.97 -46.36
CA VAL A 5 21.10 -13.42 -45.84
C VAL A 5 20.62 -14.17 -44.59
N ALA A 6 20.86 -15.49 -44.51
CA ALA A 6 20.51 -16.29 -43.33
C ALA A 6 21.35 -15.95 -42.09
N SER A 7 22.58 -15.47 -42.27
CA SER A 7 23.49 -15.15 -41.16
C SER A 7 23.21 -13.77 -40.53
N PHE A 8 22.61 -12.84 -41.28
CA PHE A 8 22.18 -11.53 -40.76
C PHE A 8 20.84 -11.60 -40.01
N GLY A 9 19.94 -12.49 -40.44
CA GLY A 9 18.65 -12.71 -39.75
C GLY A 9 18.80 -13.33 -38.36
N ALA A 10 19.81 -14.19 -38.17
CA ALA A 10 20.09 -14.82 -36.88
C ALA A 10 20.67 -13.83 -35.84
N LEU A 11 21.44 -12.82 -36.28
CA LEU A 11 21.99 -11.81 -35.39
C LEU A 11 20.91 -10.83 -34.89
N LEU A 12 19.90 -10.54 -35.71
CA LEU A 12 18.80 -9.64 -35.36
C LEU A 12 17.84 -10.23 -34.30
N TRP A 13 17.72 -11.57 -34.26
CA TRP A 13 16.95 -12.28 -33.24
C TRP A 13 17.65 -12.33 -31.87
N ILE A 14 18.99 -12.33 -31.85
CA ILE A 14 19.77 -12.34 -30.60
C ILE A 14 19.74 -10.96 -29.92
N VAL A 15 19.66 -9.87 -30.69
CA VAL A 15 19.56 -8.49 -30.16
C VAL A 15 18.16 -8.19 -29.59
N LEU A 16 17.10 -8.81 -30.11
CA LEU A 16 15.73 -8.67 -29.57
C LEU A 16 15.45 -9.59 -28.37
N GLY A 17 16.24 -10.65 -28.17
CA GLY A 17 16.08 -11.60 -27.06
C GLY A 17 16.64 -11.14 -25.71
N ILE A 18 17.34 -10.01 -25.67
CA ILE A 18 17.92 -9.41 -24.45
C ILE A 18 17.07 -8.23 -23.95
N CYS A 19 15.87 -8.03 -24.51
CA CYS A 19 14.91 -7.09 -23.93
C CYS A 19 14.50 -7.63 -22.56
N GLU A 20 15.16 -7.07 -21.55
CA GLU A 20 15.08 -7.32 -20.12
C GLU A 20 13.73 -7.92 -19.72
N THR A 21 13.76 -9.22 -19.40
CA THR A 21 12.86 -9.75 -18.39
C THR A 21 13.28 -9.15 -17.06
N THR A 22 12.97 -7.87 -16.86
CA THR A 22 12.93 -7.25 -15.54
C THR A 22 11.97 -8.12 -14.76
N HIS A 23 12.53 -9.04 -13.98
CA HIS A 23 11.81 -9.71 -12.92
C HIS A 23 11.24 -8.58 -12.08
N SER A 24 9.94 -8.31 -12.26
CA SER A 24 9.16 -7.63 -11.25
C SER A 24 9.27 -8.53 -10.04
N GLN A 25 10.27 -8.29 -9.18
CA GLN A 25 10.22 -8.78 -7.82
C GLN A 25 8.86 -8.33 -7.32
N ASP A 26 8.04 -9.30 -6.95
CA ASP A 26 6.69 -9.04 -6.46
C ASP A 26 6.86 -8.21 -5.17
N GLN A 27 6.86 -6.90 -5.34
CA GLN A 27 7.21 -5.96 -4.30
C GLN A 27 6.08 -5.97 -3.29
N LYS A 28 6.39 -6.44 -2.07
CA LYS A 28 5.39 -6.53 -1.00
C LYS A 28 4.69 -5.17 -0.82
N PRO A 29 3.36 -5.15 -0.68
CA PRO A 29 2.62 -3.91 -0.54
C PRO A 29 2.99 -3.20 0.76
N VAL A 30 3.01 -1.87 0.71
CA VAL A 30 3.11 -1.01 1.88
C VAL A 30 1.73 -0.95 2.54
N LYS A 31 1.60 -1.53 3.73
CA LYS A 31 0.35 -1.50 4.50
C LYS A 31 0.22 -0.18 5.26
N LEU A 32 -0.83 0.56 4.97
CA LEU A 32 -1.22 1.80 5.64
C LEU A 32 -2.43 1.53 6.53
N VAL A 33 -2.23 1.55 7.84
CA VAL A 33 -3.32 1.42 8.81
C VAL A 33 -4.06 2.74 8.91
N VAL A 34 -5.37 2.72 8.66
CA VAL A 34 -6.26 3.87 8.82
C VAL A 34 -7.10 3.63 10.06
N CYS A 35 -6.71 4.26 11.17
CA CYS A 35 -7.29 4.04 12.49
C CYS A 35 -8.30 5.16 12.80
N GLU A 36 -9.58 4.93 12.49
CA GLU A 36 -10.63 5.94 12.58
C GLU A 36 -11.86 5.40 13.34
N PRO A 37 -12.75 6.27 13.85
CA PRO A 37 -14.02 5.82 14.40
C PRO A 37 -14.93 5.39 13.24
N LEU A 38 -14.96 4.09 12.94
CA LEU A 38 -15.78 3.52 11.86
C LEU A 38 -17.11 2.97 12.39
N SER A 39 -17.36 3.14 13.69
CA SER A 39 -18.63 2.88 14.34
C SER A 39 -18.98 3.97 15.36
N GLY A 40 -20.19 3.90 15.91
CA GLY A 40 -20.66 4.86 16.90
C GLY A 40 -21.01 6.26 16.34
N PRO A 41 -21.13 7.27 17.21
CA PRO A 41 -21.66 8.59 16.84
C PRO A 41 -20.82 9.35 15.81
N PHE A 42 -19.52 9.09 15.77
CA PHE A 42 -18.56 9.78 14.89
C PHE A 42 -18.28 9.01 13.59
N ARG A 43 -19.01 7.91 13.32
CA ARG A 43 -18.80 7.04 12.16
C ARG A 43 -18.71 7.79 10.84
N ASN A 44 -19.61 8.75 10.60
CA ASN A 44 -19.63 9.51 9.34
C ASN A 44 -18.29 10.24 9.10
N ILE A 45 -17.69 10.81 10.15
CA ILE A 45 -16.40 11.50 10.04
C ILE A 45 -15.29 10.51 9.72
N GLY A 46 -15.24 9.37 10.41
CA GLY A 46 -14.25 8.32 10.15
C GLY A 46 -14.39 7.69 8.75
N GLU A 47 -15.61 7.44 8.29
CA GLU A 47 -15.89 6.94 6.93
C GLU A 47 -15.40 7.94 5.86
N ARG A 48 -15.66 9.24 6.05
CA ARG A 48 -15.17 10.28 5.13
C ARG A 48 -13.64 10.35 5.11
N PHE A 49 -12.98 10.20 6.25
CA PHE A 49 -11.51 10.14 6.31
C PHE A 49 -10.98 8.90 5.58
N LEU A 50 -11.58 7.73 5.83
CA LEU A 50 -11.21 6.48 5.17
C LEU A 50 -11.40 6.56 3.65
N ASP A 51 -12.48 7.17 3.18
CA ASP A 51 -12.73 7.34 1.74
C ASP A 51 -11.71 8.30 1.09
N GLY A 52 -11.32 9.37 1.78
CA GLY A 52 -10.21 10.23 1.37
C GLY A 52 -8.89 9.47 1.27
N ALA A 53 -8.56 8.65 2.28
CA ALA A 53 -7.37 7.81 2.26
C ALA A 53 -7.40 6.80 1.09
N LYS A 54 -8.54 6.14 0.85
CA LYS A 54 -8.73 5.23 -0.30
C LYS A 54 -8.56 5.93 -1.64
N TYR A 55 -9.06 7.15 -1.77
CA TYR A 55 -8.87 7.96 -2.96
C TYR A 55 -7.38 8.26 -3.18
N ALA A 56 -6.68 8.77 -2.17
CA ALA A 56 -5.25 9.06 -2.26
C ALA A 56 -4.41 7.81 -2.60
N VAL A 57 -4.71 6.67 -1.97
CA VAL A 57 -4.03 5.40 -2.26
C VAL A 57 -4.29 4.92 -3.68
N ARG A 58 -5.51 5.08 -4.22
CA ARG A 58 -5.78 4.78 -5.65
C ARG A 58 -4.94 5.64 -6.58
N GLU A 59 -4.83 6.94 -6.32
CA GLU A 59 -4.03 7.85 -7.13
C GLU A 59 -2.54 7.46 -7.09
N ILE A 60 -2.00 7.23 -5.89
CA ILE A 60 -0.62 6.78 -5.69
C ILE A 60 -0.36 5.46 -6.44
N ASN A 61 -1.25 4.49 -6.29
CA ASN A 61 -1.09 3.20 -6.95
C ASN A 61 -1.23 3.28 -8.47
N THR A 62 -2.05 4.18 -9.00
CA THR A 62 -2.16 4.44 -10.44
C THR A 62 -0.86 5.02 -10.99
N GLN A 63 -0.16 5.83 -10.20
CA GLN A 63 1.14 6.43 -10.57
C GLN A 63 2.35 5.50 -10.35
N GLY A 64 2.12 4.21 -10.10
CA GLY A 64 3.19 3.23 -9.92
C GLY A 64 3.51 2.88 -8.47
N GLY A 65 2.79 3.45 -7.49
CA GLY A 65 2.99 3.15 -6.07
C GLY A 65 4.14 3.93 -5.43
N LEU A 66 4.52 3.53 -4.21
CA LEU A 66 5.63 4.13 -3.47
C LEU A 66 6.92 3.36 -3.76
N LEU A 67 7.82 3.96 -4.55
CA LEU A 67 9.07 3.29 -4.97
C LEU A 67 8.82 1.94 -5.67
N GLY A 68 7.69 1.84 -6.40
CA GLY A 68 7.21 0.62 -7.05
C GLY A 68 6.24 -0.23 -6.20
N HIS A 69 6.22 -0.04 -4.87
CA HIS A 69 5.37 -0.81 -3.99
C HIS A 69 3.94 -0.29 -4.00
N LYS A 70 2.96 -1.16 -4.24
CA LYS A 70 1.55 -0.79 -4.06
C LYS A 70 1.26 -0.50 -2.59
N VAL A 71 0.38 0.46 -2.33
CA VAL A 71 -0.12 0.76 -0.99
C VAL A 71 -1.45 0.04 -0.78
N GLU A 72 -1.59 -0.62 0.36
CA GLU A 72 -2.83 -1.29 0.78
C GLU A 72 -3.35 -0.66 2.07
N ILE A 73 -4.65 -0.34 2.11
CA ILE A 73 -5.28 0.22 3.30
C ILE A 73 -5.74 -0.91 4.21
N VAL A 74 -5.40 -0.80 5.50
CA VAL A 74 -5.90 -1.65 6.57
C VAL A 74 -6.78 -0.80 7.49
N PRO A 75 -8.12 -0.85 7.35
CA PRO A 75 -9.00 -0.05 8.19
C PRO A 75 -9.11 -0.64 9.60
N ILE A 76 -8.97 0.20 10.62
CA ILE A 76 -9.16 -0.15 12.03
C ILE A 76 -10.21 0.78 12.64
N ASP A 77 -11.27 0.19 13.18
CA ASP A 77 -12.26 0.92 13.97
C ASP A 77 -11.76 1.15 15.39
N ASN A 78 -11.38 2.38 15.73
CA ASN A 78 -10.94 2.72 17.09
C ASN A 78 -12.10 3.05 18.05
N GLN A 79 -13.34 3.17 17.55
CA GLN A 79 -14.53 3.53 18.35
C GLN A 79 -14.38 4.83 19.16
N LEU A 80 -13.45 5.71 18.75
CA LEU A 80 -13.03 6.90 19.47
C LEU A 80 -12.55 6.62 20.91
N LYS A 81 -11.89 5.46 21.13
CA LYS A 81 -11.36 5.03 22.43
C LYS A 81 -9.86 4.66 22.31
N PRO A 82 -8.96 5.29 23.10
CA PRO A 82 -7.52 4.99 23.08
C PRO A 82 -7.19 3.51 23.28
N ASP A 83 -7.78 2.88 24.30
CA ASP A 83 -7.47 1.49 24.65
C ASP A 83 -7.82 0.52 23.52
N ILE A 84 -8.94 0.77 22.81
CA ILE A 84 -9.36 -0.03 21.66
C ILE A 84 -8.39 0.16 20.48
N ALA A 85 -7.90 1.38 20.25
CA ALA A 85 -6.92 1.65 19.21
C ALA A 85 -5.60 0.90 19.46
N ILE A 86 -5.05 1.02 20.68
CA ILE A 86 -3.82 0.34 21.09
C ILE A 86 -3.98 -1.17 20.95
N GLN A 87 -5.07 -1.74 21.50
CA GLN A 87 -5.33 -3.18 21.43
C GLN A 87 -5.32 -3.67 19.99
N LYS A 88 -6.10 -3.03 19.10
CA LYS A 88 -6.23 -3.46 17.71
C LYS A 88 -4.93 -3.31 16.91
N ILE A 89 -4.15 -2.27 17.19
CA ILE A 89 -2.85 -2.06 16.53
C ILE A 89 -1.81 -3.07 16.99
N ASN A 90 -1.79 -3.43 18.28
CA ASN A 90 -0.91 -4.50 18.78
C ASN A 90 -1.27 -5.85 18.15
N GLU A 91 -2.55 -6.23 18.16
CA GLU A 91 -3.03 -7.47 17.53
C GLU A 91 -2.69 -7.54 16.03
N LEU A 92 -2.72 -6.40 15.33
CA LEU A 92 -2.37 -6.31 13.92
C LEU A 92 -0.85 -6.34 13.70
N SER A 93 -0.07 -5.71 14.58
CA SER A 93 1.39 -5.70 14.51
C SER A 93 1.97 -7.09 14.68
N ASP A 94 1.41 -7.89 15.59
CA ASP A 94 1.81 -9.27 15.83
C ASP A 94 1.55 -10.19 14.62
N LYS A 95 0.52 -9.89 13.82
CA LYS A 95 0.10 -10.71 12.67
C LYS A 95 0.75 -10.29 11.36
N GLU A 96 0.84 -8.99 11.09
CA GLU A 96 1.04 -8.48 9.72
C GLU A 96 2.20 -7.48 9.57
N GLN A 97 3.00 -7.24 10.61
CA GLN A 97 4.13 -6.30 10.60
C GLN A 97 3.77 -4.91 10.04
N VAL A 98 2.70 -4.30 10.56
CA VAL A 98 2.31 -2.93 10.18
C VAL A 98 3.27 -1.90 10.77
N ARG A 99 3.66 -0.90 9.97
CA ARG A 99 4.61 0.15 10.39
C ARG A 99 4.06 1.57 10.27
N TYR A 100 2.98 1.75 9.51
CA TYR A 100 2.44 3.06 9.18
C TYR A 100 0.99 3.13 9.63
N VAL A 101 0.72 4.03 10.57
CA VAL A 101 -0.61 4.28 11.10
C VAL A 101 -0.94 5.75 10.90
N ILE A 102 -2.14 6.03 10.41
CA ILE A 102 -2.71 7.37 10.36
C ILE A 102 -3.99 7.47 11.18
N VAL A 103 -4.15 8.61 11.83
CA VAL A 103 -5.31 9.05 12.61
C VAL A 103 -5.55 10.53 12.27
N GLY A 104 -6.80 10.91 12.08
CA GLY A 104 -7.25 12.28 11.83
C GLY A 104 -8.32 12.77 12.80
N THR A 105 -9.24 11.91 13.26
CA THR A 105 -10.41 12.41 14.02
C THR A 105 -10.13 12.67 15.51
N GLY A 106 -9.25 11.89 16.15
CA GLY A 106 -9.05 11.95 17.60
C GLY A 106 -7.60 12.20 18.00
N SER A 107 -7.26 13.42 18.44
CA SER A 107 -5.90 13.75 18.91
C SER A 107 -5.49 12.93 20.13
N HIS A 108 -6.44 12.58 21.01
CA HIS A 108 -6.20 11.70 22.15
C HIS A 108 -5.91 10.25 21.74
N ILE A 109 -6.43 9.81 20.58
CA ILE A 109 -6.07 8.53 19.98
C ILE A 109 -4.65 8.60 19.41
N ALA A 110 -4.34 9.66 18.67
CA ALA A 110 -3.00 9.86 18.11
C ALA A 110 -1.93 9.91 19.21
N LEU A 111 -2.19 10.60 20.31
CA LEU A 111 -1.29 10.65 21.47
C LEU A 111 -1.07 9.27 22.08
N ALA A 112 -2.12 8.48 22.21
CA ALA A 112 -2.04 7.13 22.77
C ALA A 112 -1.26 6.14 21.89
N LEU A 113 -1.19 6.40 20.58
CA LEU A 113 -0.43 5.62 19.59
C LEU A 113 0.98 6.17 19.34
N SER A 114 1.32 7.32 19.91
CA SER A 114 2.67 7.84 19.86
C SER A 114 3.61 6.93 20.66
N PRO A 115 4.84 6.68 20.17
CA PRO A 115 5.89 6.05 20.97
C PRO A 115 6.30 6.91 22.16
#